data_AF-A0A0F6NDB2-F1
#
_entry.id   AF-A0A0F6NDB2-F1
#
_cell.length_a   1.000
_cell.length_b   1.000
_cell.length_c   1.000
_cell.angle_alpha   90.00
_cell.angle_beta   90.00
_cell.angle_gamma   90.00
#
_symmetry.space_group_name_H-M   'P 1'
#
loop_
_entity.id
_entity.type
_entity.pdbx_description
1 polymer ?
#
loop_
_entity_poly.entity_id
_entity_poly.type
_entity_poly.pdbx_seq_one_letter_code
_entity_poly.pdbx_strand_id
1 'polypeptide(L)'
;IASFFADLMPYLAGWRAAKIIHAVLLNNVLKAPLQFFEVTPVGRILSRFSKDMDVLDTSLPSNFADVIFCAFEVLGTLFMISFSTPIFLAVILPIGVV
;
A
#
# COMPACT_ATOMS: atom_id res chain seq x y z
N ILE A 1 16.45 13.75 -10.37
CA ILE A 1 16.76 12.32 -10.59
C ILE A 1 16.21 11.46 -9.45
N ALA A 2 16.63 11.66 -8.20
CA ALA A 2 16.11 10.87 -7.06
C ALA A 2 14.59 10.98 -6.89
N SER A 3 14.01 12.19 -6.92
CA SER A 3 12.56 12.40 -6.82
C SER A 3 11.79 11.72 -7.96
N PHE A 4 12.32 11.80 -9.19
CA PHE A 4 11.72 11.12 -10.33
C PHE A 4 11.65 9.59 -10.15
N PHE A 5 12.70 8.98 -9.61
CA PHE A 5 12.71 7.55 -9.29
C PHE A 5 11.79 7.21 -8.10
N ALA A 6 11.75 8.08 -7.08
CA ALA A 6 10.89 7.91 -5.92
C ALA A 6 9.40 7.94 -6.29
N ASP A 7 9.02 8.79 -7.24
CA ASP A 7 7.65 8.85 -7.75
C ASP A 7 7.35 7.69 -8.69
N LEU A 8 8.25 7.35 -9.61
CA LEU A 8 8.00 6.32 -10.63
C LEU A 8 7.97 4.89 -10.08
N MET A 9 8.79 4.59 -9.06
CA MET A 9 8.95 3.23 -8.53
C MET A 9 7.66 2.65 -7.91
N PRO A 10 6.89 3.37 -7.07
CA PRO A 10 5.60 2.92 -6.55
C PRO A 10 4.60 2.56 -7.64
N TYR A 11 4.49 3.36 -8.71
CA TYR A 11 3.56 3.09 -9.81
C TYR A 11 3.96 1.84 -10.59
N LEU A 12 5.24 1.67 -10.92
CA LEU A 12 5.73 0.46 -11.61
C LEU A 12 5.57 -0.80 -10.74
N ALA A 13 5.83 -0.69 -9.44
CA ALA A 13 5.64 -1.77 -8.49
C ALA A 13 4.17 -2.14 -8.34
N GLY A 14 3.29 -1.14 -8.21
CA GLY A 14 1.84 -1.28 -8.14
C GLY A 14 1.28 -2.00 -9.35
N TRP A 15 1.64 -1.56 -10.56
CA TRP A 15 1.21 -2.21 -11.80
C TRP A 15 1.65 -3.67 -11.89
N ARG A 16 2.90 -3.99 -11.51
CA ARG A 16 3.38 -5.38 -11.49
C ARG A 16 2.63 -6.22 -10.45
N ALA A 17 2.42 -5.68 -9.26
CA ALA A 17 1.70 -6.36 -8.19
C ALA A 17 0.26 -6.67 -8.60
N ALA A 18 -0.44 -5.70 -9.18
CA ALA A 18 -1.78 -5.88 -9.71
C ALA A 18 -1.84 -6.97 -10.78
N LYS A 19 -0.93 -6.98 -11.76
CA LYS A 19 -0.87 -8.05 -12.76
C LYS A 19 -0.72 -9.44 -12.15
N ILE A 20 0.13 -9.58 -11.13
CA ILE A 20 0.34 -10.85 -10.42
C ILE A 20 -0.92 -11.25 -9.65
N ILE A 21 -1.50 -10.32 -8.88
CA ILE A 21 -2.71 -10.57 -8.08
C ILE A 21 -3.86 -10.98 -8.98
N HIS A 22 -4.08 -10.28 -10.11
CA HIS A 22 -5.12 -10.62 -11.08
C HIS A 22 -4.92 -12.05 -11.63
N ALA A 23 -3.69 -12.40 -12.02
CA ALA A 23 -3.39 -13.73 -12.55
C ALA A 23 -3.62 -14.84 -11.51
N VAL A 24 -3.21 -14.62 -10.25
CA VAL A 24 -3.43 -15.55 -9.15
C VAL A 24 -4.92 -15.71 -8.86
N LEU A 25 -5.66 -14.60 -8.80
CA LEU A 25 -7.10 -14.59 -8.50
C LEU A 25 -7.89 -15.30 -9.61
N LEU A 26 -7.56 -15.04 -10.88
CA LEU A 26 -8.14 -15.74 -12.02
C LEU A 26 -7.87 -17.25 -11.98
N ASN A 27 -6.61 -17.65 -11.78
CA ASN A 27 -6.25 -19.06 -11.71
C ASN A 27 -6.95 -19.79 -10.55
N ASN A 28 -7.13 -19.13 -9.41
CA ASN A 28 -7.82 -19.72 -8.26
C ASN A 28 -9.33 -19.83 -8.49
N VAL A 29 -9.95 -18.82 -9.09
CA VAL A 29 -11.39 -18.85 -9.40
C VAL A 29 -11.69 -19.92 -10.44
N LEU A 30 -10.88 -20.06 -11.50
CA LEU A 30 -11.07 -21.10 -12.51
C LEU A 30 -10.95 -22.53 -11.96
N LYS A 31 -10.23 -22.71 -10.84
CA LYS A 31 -10.05 -24.00 -10.15
C LYS A 31 -10.99 -24.20 -8.97
N ALA A 32 -11.87 -23.24 -8.69
CA ALA A 32 -12.80 -23.31 -7.57
C ALA A 32 -13.90 -24.37 -7.82
N PRO A 33 -14.36 -25.09 -6.78
CA PRO A 33 -15.45 -26.06 -6.92
C PRO A 33 -16.75 -25.36 -7.32
N LEU A 34 -17.67 -26.07 -8.00
CA LEU A 34 -18.98 -25.53 -8.37
C LEU A 34 -19.77 -24.95 -7.19
N GLN A 35 -19.66 -25.55 -6.01
CA GLN A 35 -20.28 -25.06 -4.77
C GLN A 35 -19.87 -23.61 -4.44
N PHE A 36 -18.65 -23.18 -4.78
CA PHE A 36 -18.21 -21.80 -4.60
C PHE A 36 -19.08 -20.83 -5.42
N PHE A 37 -19.40 -21.19 -6.66
CA PHE A 37 -20.21 -20.37 -7.57
C PHE A 37 -21.71 -20.38 -7.25
N GLU A 38 -22.19 -21.40 -6.53
CA GLU A 38 -23.58 -21.42 -6.04
C GLU A 38 -23.76 -20.58 -4.77
N VAL A 39 -22.78 -20.61 -3.86
CA VAL A 39 -22.81 -19.83 -2.61
C VAL A 39 -22.46 -18.36 -2.84
N THR A 40 -21.53 -18.08 -3.76
CA THR A 40 -21.11 -16.71 -4.06
C THR A 40 -21.74 -16.21 -5.37
N PRO A 41 -22.54 -15.13 -5.32
CA PRO A 41 -23.17 -14.62 -6.54
C PRO A 41 -22.10 -14.09 -7.49
N VAL A 42 -22.24 -14.38 -8.78
CA VAL A 42 -21.30 -13.96 -9.84
C VAL A 42 -21.06 -12.45 -9.82
N GLY A 43 -22.07 -11.65 -9.46
CA GLY A 43 -21.92 -10.20 -9.31
C GLY A 43 -20.90 -9.79 -8.25
N ARG A 44 -20.74 -10.56 -7.16
CA ARG A 44 -19.71 -10.30 -6.12
C ARG A 44 -18.32 -10.67 -6.60
N ILE A 45 -18.20 -11.74 -7.38
CA ILE A 45 -16.93 -12.11 -8.01
C ILE A 45 -16.51 -10.99 -8.97
N LEU A 46 -17.43 -10.53 -9.82
CA LEU A 46 -17.19 -9.43 -10.75
C LEU A 46 -16.84 -8.12 -10.03
N SER A 47 -17.52 -7.80 -8.93
CA SER A 47 -17.19 -6.59 -8.15
C SER A 47 -15.77 -6.63 -7.60
N ARG A 48 -15.25 -7.81 -7.23
CA ARG A 48 -13.85 -7.95 -6.81
C ARG A 48 -12.88 -7.78 -7.98
N PHE A 49 -13.14 -8.44 -9.12
CA PHE A 49 -12.28 -8.30 -10.31
C PHE A 49 -12.30 -6.90 -10.93
N SER A 50 -13.39 -6.16 -10.77
CA SER A 50 -13.50 -4.80 -11.30
C SER A 50 -13.10 -3.78 -10.25
N LYS A 51 -13.87 -3.66 -9.17
CA LYS A 51 -13.73 -2.56 -8.20
C LYS A 51 -12.50 -2.71 -7.32
N ASP A 52 -12.26 -3.90 -6.77
CA ASP A 52 -11.09 -4.10 -5.89
C ASP A 52 -9.79 -4.03 -6.70
N MET A 53 -9.81 -4.53 -7.94
CA MET A 53 -8.68 -4.45 -8.87
C MET A 53 -8.35 -3.00 -9.25
N ASP A 54 -9.36 -2.19 -9.58
CA ASP A 54 -9.22 -0.77 -9.92
C ASP A 54 -8.62 0.04 -8.75
N VAL A 55 -9.04 -0.24 -7.52
CA VAL A 55 -8.44 0.37 -6.31
C VAL A 55 -6.98 -0.04 -6.14
N LEU A 56 -6.65 -1.30 -6.44
CA LEU A 56 -5.29 -1.84 -6.37
C LEU A 56 -4.35 -1.19 -7.40
N ASP A 57 -4.87 -0.91 -8.60
CA ASP A 57 -4.12 -0.31 -9.71
C ASP A 57 -3.94 1.21 -9.57
N THR A 58 -4.95 1.91 -9.05
CA THR A 58 -4.98 3.39 -9.07
C THR A 58 -4.64 4.00 -7.71
N SER A 59 -5.34 3.58 -6.66
CA SER A 59 -5.34 4.26 -5.36
C SER A 59 -4.24 3.73 -4.45
N LEU A 60 -4.00 2.41 -4.48
CA LEU A 60 -3.02 1.76 -3.61
C LEU A 60 -1.59 2.28 -3.82
N PRO A 61 -1.08 2.46 -5.05
CA PRO A 61 0.29 2.96 -5.27
C PRO A 61 0.50 4.38 -4.74
N SER A 62 -0.49 5.26 -4.94
CA SER A 62 -0.45 6.65 -4.46
C SER A 62 -0.44 6.69 -2.92
N ASN A 63 -1.40 6.00 -2.30
CA ASN A 63 -1.50 5.99 -0.83
C ASN A 63 -0.25 5.39 -0.19
N PHE A 64 0.34 4.37 -0.81
CA PHE A 64 1.58 3.76 -0.32
C PHE A 64 2.78 4.72 -0.43
N ALA A 65 2.87 5.48 -1.52
CA ALA A 65 3.88 6.52 -1.67
C ALA A 65 3.72 7.62 -0.59
N ASP A 66 2.49 8.07 -0.34
CA ASP A 66 2.21 9.09 0.67
C ASP A 66 2.57 8.62 2.09
N VAL A 67 2.25 7.37 2.44
CA VAL A 67 2.61 6.80 3.74
C VAL A 67 4.13 6.75 3.91
N ILE A 68 4.86 6.33 2.88
CA ILE A 68 6.32 6.30 2.90
C ILE A 68 6.88 7.72 3.05
N PHE A 69 6.36 8.66 2.28
CA PHE A 69 6.80 10.05 2.32
C PHE A 69 6.59 10.66 3.71
N CYS A 70 5.38 10.56 4.25
CA CYS A 70 5.04 11.04 5.59
C CYS A 70 5.90 10.38 6.67
N ALA A 71 6.17 9.06 6.57
CA ALA A 71 7.03 8.37 7.52
C ALA A 71 8.47 8.91 7.50
N PHE A 72 9.06 9.10 6.31
CA PHE A 72 10.40 9.66 6.18
C PHE A 72 10.45 11.13 6.60
N GLU A 73 9.42 11.91 6.33
CA GLU A 73 9.30 13.30 6.77
C GLU A 73 9.26 13.41 8.30
N VAL A 74 8.43 12.60 8.97
CA VAL A 74 8.36 12.55 10.43
C VAL A 74 9.70 12.09 11.02
N LEU A 75 10.32 11.04 10.48
CA LEU A 75 11.62 10.57 10.96
C LEU A 75 12.72 11.62 10.74
N GLY A 76 12.73 12.30 9.59
CA GLY A 76 13.70 13.33 9.26
C GLY A 76 13.58 14.56 10.15
N THR A 77 12.35 15.01 10.43
CA THR A 77 12.08 16.13 11.34
C THR A 77 12.47 15.77 12.78
N LEU A 78 12.09 14.59 13.27
CA LEU A 78 12.50 14.10 14.59
C LEU A 78 14.02 14.01 14.72
N PHE A 79 14.71 13.51 13.69
CA PHE A 79 16.16 13.44 13.66
C PHE A 79 16.81 14.83 13.72
N MET A 80 16.33 15.77 12.88
CA MET A 80 16.84 17.15 12.84
C MET A 80 16.68 17.86 14.19
N ILE A 81 15.50 17.76 14.81
CA ILE A 81 15.22 18.40 16.11
C ILE A 81 16.07 17.76 17.22
N SER A 82 16.20 16.44 17.22
CA SER A 82 17.01 15.71 18.21
C SER A 82 18.48 16.07 18.12
N PHE A 83 19.00 16.29 16.91
CA PHE A 83 20.38 16.73 16.69
C PHE A 83 20.59 18.17 17.17
N SER A 84 19.64 19.08 16.90
CA SER A 84 19.76 20.49 17.31
C SER A 84 19.55 20.69 18.82
N THR A 85 18.68 19.90 19.44
CA THR A 85 18.30 20.05 20.85
C THR A 85 18.18 18.67 21.52
N PRO A 86 19.26 18.13 22.10
CA PRO A 86 19.26 16.75 22.62
C PRO A 86 18.30 16.53 23.81
N ILE A 87 17.95 17.59 24.56
CA ILE A 87 16.95 17.52 25.64
C ILE A 87 15.55 17.12 25.14
N PHE A 88 15.20 17.46 23.89
CA PHE A 88 13.90 17.14 23.31
C PHE A 88 13.61 15.63 23.27
N LEU A 89 14.66 14.81 23.14
CA LEU A 89 14.57 13.36 23.09
C LEU A 89 14.00 12.75 24.38
N ALA A 90 14.29 13.36 25.53
CA ALA A 90 13.75 12.93 26.82
C ALA A 90 12.23 13.14 26.94
N VAL A 91 11.67 14.12 26.22
CA VAL A 91 10.24 14.44 26.23
C VAL A 91 9.47 13.61 25.20
N ILE A 92 10.07 13.29 24.05
CA ILE A 92 9.37 12.57 22.98
C ILE A 92 9.24 11.07 23.26
N LEU A 93 10.21 10.49 23.98
CA LEU A 93 10.24 9.07 24.31
C LEU A 93 8.98 8.60 25.10
N PRO A 94 8.52 9.30 26.16
CA PRO A 94 7.27 8.94 26.82
C PRO A 94 6.04 9.15 25.94
N ILE A 95 6.04 10.15 25.05
CA ILE A 95 4.90 10.43 24.15
C ILE A 95 4.78 9.34 23.06
N GLY A 96 5.89 8.80 22.57
CA GLY A 96 5.88 7.74 21.56
C GLY A 96 5.60 6.33 22.12
N VAL A 97 5.73 6.14 23.44
CA VAL A 97 5.46 4.86 24.12
C VAL A 97 4.01 4.76 24.62
N VAL A 98 3.36 5.90 24.86
CA VAL A 98 1.92 6.01 25.22
C VAL A 98 1.05 5.91 23.98
#